data_AF-A0A2A5RLJ4-F1
#
_entry.id   AF-A0A2A5RLJ4-F1
#
_cell.length_a   1.000
_cell.length_b   1.000
_cell.length_c   1.000
_cell.angle_alpha   90.00
_cell.angle_beta   90.00
_cell.angle_gamma   90.00
#
_symmetry.space_group_name_H-M   'P 1'
#
loop_
_entity.id
_entity.type
_entity.pdbx_description
1 polymer ?
#
loop_
_entity_poly.entity_id
_entity_poly.type
_entity_poly.pdbx_seq_one_letter_code
_entity_poly.pdbx_strand_id
1 'polypeptide(L)'
;MSSQTLAVIGISNKKEKGWLKLATLNGASWSDLGAHFDKIKFGGTFNEAGIYEIDFENTAEFGAMAAYSVTTANKIASFSELVALALSEE
;
A
#
# COMPACT_ATOMS: atom_id res chain seq x y z
N MET A 1 -13.89 1.63 10.85
CA MET A 1 -13.23 0.77 9.84
C MET A 1 -11.86 0.44 10.39
N SER A 2 -11.36 -0.79 10.18
CA SER A 2 -10.08 -1.23 10.75
C SER A 2 -8.98 -1.05 9.70
N SER A 3 -8.10 -0.08 9.94
CA SER A 3 -6.91 0.13 9.12
C SER A 3 -6.05 -1.13 9.11
N GLN A 4 -5.44 -1.42 7.96
CA GLN A 4 -4.66 -2.62 7.73
C GLN A 4 -3.18 -2.25 7.59
N THR A 5 -2.33 -2.91 8.35
CA THR A 5 -0.87 -2.82 8.18
C THR A 5 -0.44 -3.73 7.04
N LEU A 6 0.05 -3.13 5.95
CA LEU A 6 0.41 -3.82 4.72
C LEU A 6 1.80 -3.40 4.24
N ALA A 7 2.42 -4.29 3.48
CA ALA A 7 3.64 -3.97 2.74
C ALA A 7 3.27 -3.35 1.38
N VAL A 8 3.74 -2.12 1.12
CA VAL A 8 3.73 -1.52 -0.22
C VAL A 8 5.02 -1.94 -0.91
N ILE A 9 4.91 -2.83 -1.90
CA ILE A 9 6.05 -3.43 -2.61
C ILE A 9 6.27 -2.83 -4.00
N GLY A 10 5.32 -2.03 -4.50
CA GLY A 10 5.43 -1.37 -5.78
C GLY A 10 4.50 -0.17 -5.87
N ILE A 11 4.98 0.89 -6.50
CA ILE A 11 4.25 2.16 -6.68
C ILE A 11 4.37 2.56 -8.15
N SER A 12 3.24 2.90 -8.77
CA SER A 12 3.19 3.39 -10.14
C SER A 12 2.42 4.70 -10.22
N ASN A 13 3.08 5.70 -10.78
CA ASN A 13 2.51 7.03 -11.03
C ASN A 13 2.26 7.30 -12.52
N LYS A 14 2.22 6.25 -13.37
CA LYS A 14 2.14 6.40 -14.83
C LYS A 14 0.76 6.81 -15.37
N LYS A 15 -0.33 6.39 -14.72
CA LYS A 15 -1.71 6.67 -15.15
C LYS A 15 -2.30 7.87 -14.42
N GLU A 16 -3.51 8.30 -14.72
CA GLU A 16 -4.17 9.41 -14.02
C GLU A 16 -4.20 9.19 -12.50
N LYS A 17 -4.75 8.05 -12.06
CA LYS A 17 -4.66 7.58 -10.67
C LYS A 17 -3.32 6.88 -10.43
N GLY A 18 -2.79 7.04 -9.23
CA GLY A 18 -1.66 6.23 -8.76
C GLY A 18 -2.09 4.79 -8.54
N TRP A 19 -1.15 3.86 -8.58
CA TRP A 19 -1.39 2.43 -8.35
C TRP A 19 -0.35 1.85 -7.39
N LEU A 20 -0.79 0.97 -6.50
CA LEU A 20 0.02 0.28 -5.51
C LEU A 20 -0.08 -1.24 -5.71
N LYS A 21 1.05 -1.90 -5.49
CA LYS A 21 1.15 -3.32 -5.25
C LYS A 21 1.32 -3.56 -3.76
N LEU A 22 0.41 -4.29 -3.14
CA LEU A 22 0.30 -4.50 -1.70
C LEU A 22 0.47 -5.99 -1.34
N ALA A 23 1.06 -6.27 -0.18
CA ALA A 23 1.16 -7.61 0.37
C ALA A 23 0.76 -7.63 1.86
N THR A 24 0.08 -8.69 2.29
CA THR A 24 -0.27 -8.90 3.70
C THR A 24 0.95 -9.39 4.49
N LEU A 25 1.21 -8.80 5.65
CA LEU A 25 2.36 -9.17 6.49
C LEU A 25 2.13 -10.42 7.34
N ASN A 26 0.87 -10.75 7.61
CA ASN A 26 0.46 -11.87 8.46
C ASN A 26 0.30 -13.20 7.69
N GLY A 27 0.66 -13.25 6.41
CA GLY A 27 0.49 -14.44 5.58
C GLY A 27 -0.97 -14.82 5.27
N ALA A 28 -1.93 -13.93 5.53
CA ALA A 28 -3.34 -14.19 5.25
C ALA A 28 -3.64 -14.33 3.74
N SER A 29 -2.79 -13.76 2.88
CA SER A 29 -2.86 -13.89 1.43
C SER A 29 -1.54 -14.41 0.86
N TRP A 30 -1.65 -15.31 -0.11
CA TRP A 30 -0.51 -15.83 -0.88
C TRP A 30 -0.22 -14.96 -2.12
N SER A 31 -1.17 -14.10 -2.50
CA SER A 31 -1.05 -13.19 -3.63
C SER A 31 -0.94 -11.74 -3.18
N ASP A 32 -0.39 -10.92 -4.07
CA ASP A 32 -0.45 -9.47 -3.94
C ASP A 32 -1.84 -8.91 -4.28
N LEU A 33 -2.10 -7.70 -3.79
CA LEU A 33 -3.31 -6.92 -4.02
C LEU A 33 -2.96 -5.63 -4.76
N GLY A 34 -3.78 -5.26 -5.75
CA GLY A 34 -3.68 -3.98 -6.45
C GLY A 34 -4.68 -2.95 -5.90
N ALA A 35 -4.22 -1.73 -5.62
CA ALA A 35 -5.09 -0.62 -5.21
C ALA A 35 -4.73 0.68 -5.94
N HIS A 36 -5.73 1.49 -6.24
CA HIS A 36 -5.53 2.83 -6.79
C HIS A 36 -5.49 3.89 -5.68
N PHE A 37 -4.81 5.00 -5.91
CA PHE A 37 -4.80 6.14 -5.00
C PHE A 37 -4.87 7.48 -5.75
N ASP A 38 -5.38 8.49 -5.06
CA ASP A 38 -5.35 9.88 -5.51
C ASP A 38 -3.93 10.45 -5.29
N LYS A 39 -3.26 10.83 -6.36
CA LYS A 39 -1.88 11.33 -6.30
C LYS A 39 -1.76 12.71 -5.68
N ILE A 40 -2.80 13.54 -5.77
CA ILE A 40 -2.81 14.86 -5.16
C ILE A 40 -2.83 14.72 -3.64
N LYS A 41 -3.61 13.75 -3.14
CA LYS A 41 -3.73 13.49 -1.70
C LYS A 41 -2.57 12.69 -1.13
N PHE A 42 -2.16 11.63 -1.81
CA PHE A 42 -1.25 10.63 -1.25
C PHE A 42 0.10 10.51 -1.97
N GLY A 43 0.37 11.35 -2.97
CA GLY A 43 1.64 11.30 -3.72
C GLY A 43 2.88 11.56 -2.84
N GLY A 44 2.75 12.37 -1.80
CA GLY A 44 3.80 12.57 -0.81
C GLY A 44 4.00 11.39 0.14
N THR A 45 2.95 10.61 0.40
CA THR A 45 2.97 9.43 1.28
C THR A 45 3.51 8.20 0.56
N PHE A 46 3.06 7.98 -0.68
CA PHE A 46 3.49 6.86 -1.54
C PHE A 46 4.64 7.27 -2.46
N ASN A 47 5.79 7.55 -1.86
CA ASN A 47 7.02 7.93 -2.56
C ASN A 47 8.09 6.82 -2.55
N GLU A 48 8.01 5.82 -1.66
CA GLU A 48 8.94 4.70 -1.55
C GLU A 48 8.26 3.42 -1.05
N ALA A 49 8.91 2.27 -1.22
CA ALA A 49 8.41 0.99 -0.74
C ALA A 49 8.63 0.83 0.78
N GLY A 50 7.70 0.18 1.46
CA GLY A 50 7.73 0.11 2.92
C GLY A 50 6.49 -0.51 3.55
N ILE A 51 6.37 -0.30 4.86
CA ILE A 51 5.23 -0.71 5.68
C ILE A 51 4.32 0.50 5.89
N TYR A 52 3.04 0.30 5.61
CA TYR A 52 2.02 1.33 5.65
C TYR A 52 0.79 0.84 6.40
N GLU A 53 0.11 1.76 7.05
CA GLU A 53 -1.25 1.59 7.52
C GLU A 53 -2.19 2.21 6.49
N ILE A 54 -3.07 1.40 5.91
CA ILE A 54 -3.93 1.79 4.78
C ILE A 54 -5.37 1.34 5.04
N ASP A 55 -6.32 2.24 4.82
CA ASP A 55 -7.72 1.88 4.55
C ASP A 55 -8.01 1.94 3.05
N PHE A 56 -8.80 1.00 2.58
CA PHE A 56 -9.27 0.95 1.20
C PHE A 56 -10.72 0.48 1.13
N GLU A 57 -11.40 0.95 0.09
CA GLU A 57 -12.76 0.53 -0.23
C GLU A 57 -12.77 -0.21 -1.57
N ASN A 58 -13.63 -1.21 -1.70
CA ASN A 58 -13.90 -1.84 -2.99
C ASN A 58 -14.88 -0.96 -3.76
N THR A 59 -14.41 -0.36 -4.84
CA THR A 59 -15.20 0.49 -5.74
C THR A 59 -15.76 -0.30 -6.93
N ALA A 60 -15.61 -1.62 -6.96
CA ALA A 60 -16.18 -2.44 -8.02
C ALA A 60 -17.70 -2.55 -7.89
N GLU A 61 -18.39 -2.50 -9.02
CA GLU A 61 -19.81 -2.80 -9.09
C GLU A 61 -20.06 -4.29 -8.79
N PHE A 62 -21.27 -4.60 -8.33
CA PHE A 62 -21.65 -5.98 -8.04
C PHE A 62 -21.51 -6.86 -9.30
N GLY A 63 -20.75 -7.95 -9.19
CA GLY A 63 -20.45 -8.86 -10.30
C GLY A 63 -19.21 -8.49 -11.14
N ALA A 64 -18.58 -7.34 -10.88
CA ALA A 64 -17.32 -6.95 -11.51
C ALA A 64 -16.09 -7.46 -10.72
N MET A 65 -14.92 -7.40 -11.36
CA MET A 65 -13.65 -7.68 -10.69
C MET A 65 -13.39 -6.63 -9.61
N ALA A 66 -12.95 -7.08 -8.43
CA ALA A 66 -12.65 -6.19 -7.31
C ALA A 66 -11.65 -5.10 -7.71
N ALA A 67 -11.95 -3.87 -7.31
CA ALA A 67 -11.16 -2.69 -7.62
C ALA A 67 -11.05 -1.86 -6.34
N TYR A 68 -9.86 -1.78 -5.77
CA TYR A 68 -9.66 -1.09 -4.50
C TYR A 68 -9.19 0.34 -4.70
N SER A 69 -9.70 1.26 -3.90
CA SER A 69 -9.24 2.63 -3.82
C SER A 69 -8.84 2.98 -2.40
N VAL A 70 -7.66 3.58 -2.23
CA VAL A 70 -7.14 4.04 -0.95
C VAL A 70 -7.98 5.22 -0.45
N THR A 71 -8.43 5.13 0.81
CA THR A 71 -9.20 6.17 1.49
C THR A 71 -8.39 6.87 2.58
N THR A 72 -7.49 6.15 3.25
CA THR A 72 -6.51 6.68 4.21
C THR A 72 -5.16 5.99 4.03
N ALA A 73 -4.07 6.70 4.34
CA ALA A 73 -2.74 6.13 4.29
C ALA A 73 -1.79 6.84 5.26
N ASN A 74 -1.05 6.04 6.03
CA ASN A 74 0.04 6.50 6.89
C ASN A 74 1.28 5.63 6.67
N LYS A 75 2.45 6.24 6.45
CA LYS A 75 3.71 5.51 6.32
C LYS A 75 4.22 5.18 7.73
N ILE A 76 4.49 3.90 7.98
CA ILE A 76 5.08 3.45 9.25
C ILE A 76 6.61 3.46 9.15
N ALA A 77 7.16 2.82 8.12
CA ALA A 77 8.61 2.77 7.86
C ALA A 77 8.88 2.40 6.41
N SER A 78 9.98 2.87 5.82
CA SER A 78 10.47 2.36 4.53
C SER A 78 11.30 1.11 4.70
N PHE A 79 11.45 0.35 3.63
CA PHE A 79 12.34 -0.81 3.65
C PHE A 79 13.80 -0.40 3.89
N SER A 80 14.24 0.77 3.42
CA SER A 80 15.58 1.28 3.71
C SER A 80 15.79 1.51 5.21
N GLU A 81 14.79 2.10 5.89
CA GLU A 81 14.83 2.32 7.35
C GLU A 81 14.86 0.99 8.11
N LEU A 82 14.05 0.01 7.68
CA LEU A 82 13.99 -1.31 8.31
C LEU A 82 15.28 -2.13 8.12
N VAL A 83 15.89 -2.05 6.93
CA VAL A 83 17.18 -2.71 6.68
C VAL A 83 18.28 -2.06 7.53
N ALA A 84 18.32 -0.72 7.62
CA ALA A 84 19.29 -0.03 8.46
C ALA A 84 19.16 -0.42 9.94
N LEU A 85 17.92 -0.57 10.44
CA LEU A 85 17.66 -1.04 11.80
C LEU A 85 18.20 -2.47 11.99
N ALA A 86 17.88 -3.39 11.08
CA ALA A 86 18.31 -4.79 11.18
C ALA A 86 19.84 -4.94 11.17
N LEU A 87 20.56 -4.09 10.42
CA LEU A 87 22.02 -4.09 10.37
C LEU A 87 22.69 -3.36 11.54
N SER A 88 21.93 -2.56 12.31
CA SER A 88 22.44 -1.84 13.49
C SER A 88 22.40 -2.69 14.77
N GLU A 89 21.72 -3.83 14.72
CA GLU A 89 21.63 -4.80 15.82
C GLU A 89 22.72 -5.90 15.73
N GLU A 90 23.63 -5.82 14.74
CA GLU A 90 24.88 -6.60 14.64
C GLU A 90 26.10 -5.81 15.17
#